data_AF-A0A929I2D2-F1
#
_entry.id   AF-A0A929I2D2-F1
#
_cell.length_a   1.000
_cell.length_b   1.000
_cell.length_c   1.000
_cell.angle_alpha   90.00
_cell.angle_beta   90.00
_cell.angle_gamma   90.00
#
_symmetry.space_group_name_H-M   'P 1'
#
loop_
_entity.id
_entity.type
_entity.pdbx_description
1 polymer ?
#
loop_
_entity_poly.entity_id
_entity_poly.type
_entity_poly.pdbx_seq_one_letter_code
_entity_poly.pdbx_strand_id
1 'polypeptide(L)'
;MGSGSKIVVFGTVIIVAFILQIVLIGADRHETPGTVAVDFSKAYFKLDADMADLLCSEMTEDDDVDVVDDYLNRVEVEARAEGFDPSWRKMALAHIELETEMVDENTAEIQITCERRRSINPVFGAVAKIFFLGDTYKVEETLTVVKEDDGWKVCGRPFSLIES
;
A
#
# COMPACT_ATOMS: atom_id res chain seq x y z
N MET A 1 -45.34 -19.11 26.61
CA MET A 1 -43.87 -18.95 26.61
C MET A 1 -43.35 -19.23 25.20
N GLY A 2 -42.60 -18.33 24.55
CA GLY A 2 -42.08 -18.66 23.20
C GLY A 2 -41.41 -17.56 22.36
N SER A 3 -41.52 -16.28 22.73
CA SER A 3 -40.91 -15.18 21.95
C SER A 3 -39.55 -14.70 22.51
N GLY A 4 -39.41 -14.58 23.84
CA GLY A 4 -38.19 -14.05 24.48
C GLY A 4 -36.94 -14.94 24.34
N SER A 5 -37.11 -16.26 24.34
CA SER A 5 -35.98 -17.21 24.20
C SER A 5 -35.36 -17.16 22.81
N LYS A 6 -36.17 -16.97 21.75
CA LYS A 6 -35.68 -16.88 20.38
C LYS A 6 -34.85 -15.61 20.14
N ILE A 7 -35.28 -14.48 20.68
CA ILE A 7 -34.56 -13.20 20.56
C ILE A 7 -33.19 -13.27 21.26
N VAL A 8 -33.12 -13.89 22.45
CA VAL A 8 -31.86 -14.09 23.18
C VAL A 8 -30.91 -15.03 22.41
N VAL A 9 -31.44 -16.10 21.82
CA VAL A 9 -30.66 -17.03 21.01
C VAL A 9 -30.12 -16.36 19.75
N PHE A 10 -30.95 -15.65 18.98
CA PHE A 10 -30.50 -14.93 17.78
C PHE A 10 -29.49 -13.82 18.10
N GLY A 11 -29.72 -13.06 19.18
CA GLY A 11 -28.78 -12.02 19.62
C GLY A 11 -27.41 -12.60 19.98
N THR A 12 -27.39 -13.74 20.68
CA THR A 12 -26.13 -14.42 21.05
C THR A 12 -25.37 -14.92 19.83
N VAL A 13 -26.07 -15.54 18.87
CA VAL A 13 -25.45 -16.05 17.63
C VAL A 13 -24.82 -14.92 16.81
N ILE A 14 -25.49 -13.77 16.70
CA ILE A 14 -24.96 -12.60 15.96
C ILE A 14 -23.69 -12.06 16.62
N ILE A 15 -23.67 -11.94 17.94
CA ILE A 15 -22.48 -11.46 18.68
C ILE A 15 -21.31 -12.42 18.49
N VAL A 16 -21.56 -13.73 18.62
CA VAL A 16 -20.51 -14.75 18.39
C VAL A 16 -20.00 -14.71 16.96
N ALA A 17 -20.89 -14.57 15.96
CA ALA A 17 -20.49 -14.44 14.56
C ALA A 17 -19.64 -13.19 14.31
N PHE A 18 -19.98 -12.05 14.93
CA PHE A 18 -19.20 -10.81 14.82
C PHE A 18 -17.81 -10.94 15.47
N ILE A 19 -17.74 -11.57 16.65
CA ILE A 19 -16.45 -11.84 17.31
C ILE A 19 -15.60 -12.80 16.46
N LEU A 20 -16.21 -13.86 15.91
CA LEU A 20 -15.53 -14.79 15.02
C LEU A 20 -15.03 -14.10 13.75
N GLN A 21 -15.80 -13.17 13.18
CA GLN A 21 -15.35 -12.37 12.03
C GLN A 21 -14.12 -11.53 12.40
N ILE A 22 -14.10 -10.86 13.56
CA ILE A 22 -12.92 -10.09 14.01
C ILE A 22 -11.69 -10.99 14.21
N VAL A 23 -11.88 -12.15 14.86
CA VAL A 23 -10.78 -13.10 15.11
C VAL A 23 -10.25 -13.69 13.82
N LEU A 24 -11.12 -14.09 12.89
CA LEU A 24 -10.71 -14.64 11.60
C LEU A 24 -10.01 -13.60 10.73
N ILE A 25 -10.49 -12.35 10.68
CA ILE A 25 -9.79 -11.24 10.01
C ILE A 25 -8.40 -11.01 10.62
N GLY A 26 -8.27 -11.13 11.95
CA GLY A 26 -7.00 -10.98 12.65
C GLY A 26 -6.02 -12.15 12.42
N ALA A 27 -6.53 -13.38 12.32
CA ALA A 27 -5.73 -14.59 12.07
C ALA A 27 -5.30 -14.73 10.61
N ASP A 28 -6.09 -14.19 9.67
CA ASP A 28 -5.76 -14.14 8.24
C ASP A 28 -4.73 -13.04 7.90
N ARG A 29 -4.25 -12.28 8.90
CA ARG A 29 -3.07 -11.40 8.79
C ARG A 29 -1.75 -12.17 8.83
N HIS A 30 -1.70 -13.40 8.33
CA HIS A 30 -0.42 -13.84 7.79
C HIS A 30 -0.18 -12.96 6.57
N GLU A 31 0.63 -11.91 6.74
CA GLU A 31 1.03 -11.04 5.64
C GLU A 31 1.50 -11.93 4.50
N THR A 32 0.81 -11.83 3.37
CA THR A 32 1.22 -12.52 2.14
C THR A 32 2.18 -11.61 1.40
N PRO A 33 3.10 -12.15 0.57
CA PRO A 33 4.00 -11.31 -0.21
C PRO A 33 3.24 -10.30 -1.09
N GLY A 34 2.07 -10.70 -1.62
CA GLY A 34 1.19 -9.80 -2.38
C GLY A 34 0.59 -8.66 -1.54
N THR A 35 0.22 -8.92 -0.27
CA THR A 35 -0.31 -7.87 0.62
C THR A 35 0.75 -6.81 0.91
N VAL A 36 1.98 -7.23 1.22
CA VAL A 36 3.10 -6.30 1.48
C VAL A 36 3.43 -5.49 0.24
N ALA A 37 3.49 -6.11 -0.94
CA ALA A 37 3.70 -5.41 -2.20
C ALA A 37 2.64 -4.32 -2.45
N VAL A 38 1.37 -4.60 -2.16
CA VAL A 38 0.27 -3.64 -2.29
C VAL A 38 0.39 -2.50 -1.30
N ASP A 39 0.65 -2.80 -0.03
CA ASP A 39 0.69 -1.79 1.02
C ASP A 39 1.91 -0.88 0.85
N PHE A 40 3.06 -1.44 0.46
CA PHE A 40 4.23 -0.68 0.05
C PHE A 40 3.91 0.22 -1.14
N SER A 41 3.29 -0.32 -2.20
CA SER A 41 2.92 0.46 -3.38
C SER A 41 1.99 1.62 -3.01
N LYS A 42 0.99 1.40 -2.16
CA LYS A 42 0.10 2.48 -1.71
C LYS A 42 0.84 3.55 -0.91
N ALA A 43 1.73 3.16 -0.01
CA ALA A 43 2.53 4.08 0.80
C ALA A 43 3.47 4.90 -0.08
N TYR A 44 4.17 4.23 -1.01
CA TYR A 44 5.03 4.83 -2.03
C TYR A 44 4.31 5.92 -2.83
N PHE A 45 3.18 5.58 -3.45
CA PHE A 45 2.44 6.55 -4.28
C PHE A 45 1.78 7.67 -3.47
N LYS A 46 1.53 7.47 -2.18
CA LYS A 46 1.02 8.51 -1.26
C LYS A 46 2.11 9.39 -0.67
N LEU A 47 3.39 9.10 -0.93
CA LEU A 47 4.53 9.75 -0.30
C LEU A 47 4.44 9.66 1.23
N ASP A 48 4.23 8.43 1.71
CA ASP A 48 4.08 8.12 3.13
C ASP A 48 5.37 7.50 3.69
N ALA A 49 5.97 8.12 4.70
CA ALA A 49 7.25 7.70 5.27
C ALA A 49 7.18 6.30 5.89
N ASP A 50 5.98 5.87 6.31
CA ASP A 50 5.70 4.53 6.83
C ASP A 50 6.03 3.41 5.80
N MET A 51 6.30 3.74 4.53
CA MET A 51 6.81 2.77 3.55
C MET A 51 8.16 2.16 3.96
N ALA A 52 8.95 2.84 4.80
CA ALA A 52 10.23 2.36 5.31
C ALA A 52 10.07 1.04 6.07
N ASP A 53 8.98 0.88 6.85
CA ASP A 53 8.71 -0.32 7.64
C ASP A 53 8.44 -1.57 6.78
N LEU A 54 8.17 -1.37 5.49
CA LEU A 54 7.87 -2.43 4.52
C LEU A 54 9.08 -2.80 3.65
N LEU A 55 10.18 -2.06 3.77
CA LEU A 55 11.44 -2.37 3.10
C LEU A 55 12.23 -3.40 3.89
N CYS A 56 13.04 -4.18 3.19
CA CYS A 56 13.91 -5.13 3.84
C CYS A 56 15.15 -4.47 4.45
N SER A 57 15.77 -5.18 5.40
CA SER A 57 16.95 -4.73 6.12
C SER A 57 18.07 -4.25 5.18
N GLU A 58 18.37 -4.99 4.11
CA GLU A 58 19.38 -4.62 3.09
C GLU A 58 19.21 -3.18 2.55
N MET A 59 17.96 -2.71 2.42
CA MET A 59 17.66 -1.37 1.89
C MET A 59 17.73 -0.26 2.95
N THR A 60 17.82 -0.62 4.22
CA THR A 60 17.79 0.29 5.38
C THR A 60 19.07 0.23 6.23
N GLU A 61 19.94 -0.75 5.99
CA GLU A 61 21.19 -0.99 6.73
C GLU A 61 22.33 -0.01 6.39
N ASP A 62 22.24 0.76 5.31
CA ASP A 62 23.25 1.76 4.97
C ASP A 62 23.02 3.02 5.83
N ASP A 63 23.57 3.01 7.05
CA ASP A 63 23.43 4.05 8.11
C ASP A 63 23.68 5.50 7.63
N ASP A 64 24.35 5.68 6.49
CA ASP A 64 24.68 6.99 5.93
C ASP A 64 23.59 7.59 5.01
N VAL A 65 22.61 6.80 4.52
CA VAL A 65 21.57 7.27 3.60
C VAL A 65 20.21 6.59 3.85
N ASP A 66 19.26 7.34 4.43
CA ASP A 66 17.86 6.91 4.48
C ASP A 66 17.24 7.06 3.07
N VAL A 67 17.07 5.93 2.39
CA VAL A 67 16.57 5.88 1.00
C VAL A 67 15.14 6.43 0.85
N VAL A 68 14.33 6.36 1.91
CA VAL A 68 12.95 6.87 1.89
C VAL A 68 12.96 8.38 2.06
N ASP A 69 13.69 8.89 3.05
CA ASP A 69 13.82 10.33 3.27
C ASP A 69 14.45 11.04 2.07
N ASP A 70 15.48 10.45 1.46
CA ASP A 70 16.11 10.99 0.25
C ASP A 70 15.14 11.04 -0.93
N TYR A 71 14.34 9.99 -1.12
CA TYR A 71 13.29 9.97 -2.15
C TYR A 71 12.23 11.05 -1.88
N LEU A 72 11.71 11.14 -0.66
CA LEU A 72 10.68 12.10 -0.30
C LEU A 72 11.18 13.55 -0.47
N ASN A 73 12.41 13.81 -0.07
CA ASN A 73 13.06 15.11 -0.25
C ASN A 73 13.24 15.45 -1.75
N ARG A 74 13.67 14.49 -2.57
CA ARG A 74 13.77 14.68 -4.04
C ARG A 74 12.43 15.06 -4.65
N VAL A 75 11.36 14.33 -4.31
CA VAL A 75 10.00 14.63 -4.80
C VAL A 75 9.52 16.01 -4.34
N GLU A 76 9.84 16.41 -3.11
CA GLU A 76 9.50 17.73 -2.56
C GLU A 76 10.24 18.86 -3.27
N VAL A 77 11.55 18.70 -3.51
CA VAL A 77 12.36 19.67 -4.25
C VAL A 77 11.84 19.84 -5.68
N GLU A 78 11.55 18.74 -6.37
CA GLU A 78 10.97 18.78 -7.72
C GLU A 78 9.62 19.49 -7.76
N ALA A 79 8.71 19.13 -6.83
CA ALA A 79 7.39 19.76 -6.77
C ALA A 79 7.51 21.28 -6.60
N ARG A 80 8.39 21.73 -5.71
CA ARG A 80 8.62 23.16 -5.47
C ARG A 80 9.28 23.86 -6.65
N ALA A 81 10.21 23.20 -7.34
CA ALA A 81 10.84 23.74 -8.55
C ALA A 81 9.81 23.99 -9.67
N GLU A 82 8.76 23.16 -9.72
CA GLU A 82 7.62 23.34 -10.63
C GLU A 82 6.54 24.30 -10.11
N GLY A 83 6.70 24.84 -8.90
CA GLY A 83 5.74 25.75 -8.26
C GLY A 83 4.53 25.07 -7.62
N PHE A 84 4.61 23.77 -7.35
CA PHE A 84 3.57 22.99 -6.68
C PHE A 84 3.91 22.70 -5.22
N ASP A 85 2.87 22.52 -4.41
CA ASP A 85 3.01 21.94 -3.08
C ASP A 85 3.39 20.44 -3.19
N PRO A 86 4.24 19.87 -2.32
CA PRO A 86 4.62 18.46 -2.38
C PRO A 86 3.43 17.50 -2.34
N SER A 87 2.33 17.88 -1.66
CA SER A 87 1.10 17.09 -1.65
C SER A 87 0.48 16.90 -3.04
N TRP A 88 0.78 17.80 -3.99
CA TRP A 88 0.37 17.68 -5.38
C TRP A 88 0.95 16.42 -6.05
N ARG A 89 2.12 15.94 -5.60
CA ARG A 89 2.77 14.75 -6.14
C ARG A 89 2.12 13.45 -5.67
N LYS A 90 1.24 13.49 -4.64
CA LYS A 90 0.54 12.31 -4.11
C LYS A 90 -0.43 11.71 -5.11
N MET A 91 -0.41 10.39 -5.19
CA MET A 91 -1.26 9.58 -6.07
C MET A 91 -2.05 8.55 -5.26
N ALA A 92 -3.19 8.15 -5.79
CA ALA A 92 -3.99 7.06 -5.27
C ALA A 92 -4.02 5.94 -6.32
N LEU A 93 -3.87 4.70 -5.85
CA LEU A 93 -3.99 3.51 -6.68
C LEU A 93 -5.44 3.03 -6.75
N ALA A 94 -5.83 2.51 -7.91
CA ALA A 94 -7.10 1.87 -8.19
C ALA A 94 -6.87 0.67 -9.11
N HIS A 95 -7.85 -0.24 -9.16
CA HIS A 95 -7.83 -1.44 -10.04
C HIS A 95 -6.51 -2.21 -9.93
N ILE A 96 -6.10 -2.53 -8.69
CA ILE A 96 -4.85 -3.25 -8.44
C ILE A 96 -5.07 -4.73 -8.75
N GLU A 97 -4.27 -5.22 -9.68
CA GLU A 97 -4.14 -6.62 -10.05
C GLU A 97 -2.73 -7.09 -9.67
N LEU A 98 -2.65 -8.31 -9.13
CA LEU A 98 -1.39 -8.91 -8.69
C LEU A 98 -1.25 -10.28 -9.35
N GLU A 99 -0.06 -10.53 -9.89
CA GLU A 99 0.41 -11.88 -10.19
C GLU A 99 1.58 -12.18 -9.26
N THR A 100 1.54 -13.33 -8.60
CA THR A 100 2.55 -13.75 -7.62
C THR A 100 3.25 -15.00 -8.12
N GLU A 101 4.56 -14.90 -8.28
CA GLU A 101 5.43 -16.02 -8.59
C GLU A 101 6.37 -16.28 -7.42
N MET A 102 6.29 -17.47 -6.83
CA MET A 102 7.22 -17.89 -5.78
C MET A 102 8.53 -18.33 -6.46
N VAL A 103 9.61 -17.61 -6.21
CA VAL A 103 10.95 -17.99 -6.68
C VAL A 103 11.50 -19.12 -5.82
N ASP A 104 11.31 -19.02 -4.50
CA ASP A 104 11.63 -20.05 -3.52
C ASP A 104 10.72 -19.94 -2.28
N GLU A 105 11.07 -20.58 -1.17
CA GLU A 105 10.27 -20.59 0.07
C GLU A 105 10.24 -19.24 0.82
N ASN A 106 11.22 -18.39 0.57
CA ASN A 106 11.42 -17.10 1.24
C ASN A 106 11.46 -15.92 0.26
N THR A 107 11.34 -16.15 -1.04
CA THR A 107 11.41 -15.11 -2.08
C THR A 107 10.24 -15.23 -3.04
N ALA A 108 9.60 -14.11 -3.33
CA ALA A 108 8.53 -14.00 -4.31
C ALA A 108 8.72 -12.78 -5.22
N GLU A 109 8.34 -12.92 -6.48
CA GLU A 109 8.19 -11.83 -7.43
C GLU A 109 6.70 -11.50 -7.58
N ILE A 110 6.37 -10.22 -7.40
CA ILE A 110 5.01 -9.71 -7.46
C ILE A 110 4.89 -8.74 -8.62
N GLN A 111 4.24 -9.17 -9.69
CA GLN A 111 3.87 -8.26 -10.76
C GLN A 111 2.61 -7.50 -10.33
N ILE A 112 2.72 -6.18 -10.23
CA ILE A 112 1.61 -5.28 -9.92
C ILE A 112 1.20 -4.53 -11.18
N THR A 113 -0.07 -4.68 -11.57
CA THR A 113 -0.70 -3.88 -12.61
C THR A 113 -1.80 -3.04 -11.97
N CYS A 114 -1.73 -1.72 -12.09
CA CYS A 114 -2.75 -0.85 -11.52
C CYS A 114 -2.91 0.48 -12.25
N GLU A 115 -3.92 1.24 -11.85
CA GLU A 115 -4.13 2.61 -12.27
C GLU A 115 -3.79 3.58 -11.14
N ARG A 116 -2.94 4.56 -11.40
CA ARG A 116 -2.68 5.68 -10.49
C ARG A 116 -3.37 6.94 -10.97
N ARG A 117 -3.95 7.70 -10.04
CA ARG A 117 -4.53 9.03 -10.29
C ARG A 117 -4.15 10.02 -9.21
N ARG A 118 -4.23 11.31 -9.49
CA ARG A 118 -3.93 12.35 -8.49
C ARG A 118 -4.84 12.24 -7.27
N SER A 119 -4.25 12.34 -6.09
CA SER A 119 -4.97 12.37 -4.81
C SER A 119 -5.57 13.76 -4.58
N ILE A 120 -6.66 14.06 -5.28
CA ILE A 120 -7.37 15.33 -5.15
C ILE A 120 -8.40 15.22 -4.03
N ASN A 121 -8.45 16.25 -3.16
CA ASN A 121 -9.48 16.32 -2.14
C ASN A 121 -10.88 16.34 -2.80
N PRO A 122 -11.81 15.44 -2.40
CA PRO A 122 -13.09 15.24 -3.06
C PRO A 122 -13.95 16.51 -3.14
N VAL A 123 -13.77 17.47 -2.23
CA VAL A 123 -14.44 18.78 -2.28
C VAL A 123 -14.11 19.54 -3.57
N PHE A 124 -12.90 19.36 -4.11
CA PHE A 124 -12.45 19.97 -5.36
C PHE A 124 -12.66 19.06 -6.59
N GLY A 125 -13.32 17.90 -6.45
CA GLY A 125 -13.52 16.95 -7.54
C GLY A 125 -14.25 17.54 -8.76
N ALA A 126 -15.20 18.45 -8.54
CA ALA A 126 -15.90 19.15 -9.60
C ALA A 126 -14.97 20.08 -10.41
N VAL A 127 -14.06 20.79 -9.72
CA VAL A 127 -13.06 21.65 -10.35
C VAL A 127 -12.02 20.81 -11.09
N ALA A 128 -11.54 19.73 -10.46
CA ALA A 128 -10.59 18.81 -11.06
C ALA A 128 -11.08 18.23 -12.40
N LYS A 129 -12.38 17.89 -12.49
CA LYS A 129 -12.98 17.39 -13.73
C LYS A 129 -12.98 18.42 -14.87
N ILE A 130 -13.15 19.71 -14.55
CA ILE A 130 -13.13 20.80 -15.54
C ILE A 130 -11.72 20.98 -16.12
N PHE A 131 -10.69 20.80 -15.29
CA PHE A 131 -9.29 20.97 -15.67
C PHE A 131 -8.60 19.66 -16.09
N PHE A 132 -9.35 18.57 -16.30
CA PHE A 132 -8.80 17.25 -16.65
C PHE A 132 -7.75 16.74 -15.64
N LEU A 133 -7.82 17.17 -14.38
CA LEU A 133 -6.89 16.76 -13.32
C LEU A 133 -7.20 15.34 -12.78
N GLY A 134 -8.08 14.60 -13.45
CA GLY A 134 -8.54 13.27 -13.05
C GLY A 134 -7.96 12.13 -13.88
N ASP A 135 -6.94 12.40 -14.70
CA ASP A 135 -6.31 11.40 -15.55
C ASP A 135 -5.80 10.19 -14.74
N THR A 136 -6.04 9.01 -15.30
CA THR A 136 -5.53 7.74 -14.80
C THR A 136 -4.33 7.33 -15.64
N TYR A 137 -3.26 6.94 -14.97
CA TYR A 137 -2.04 6.44 -15.59
C TYR A 137 -1.85 4.99 -15.17
N LYS A 138 -1.48 4.14 -16.13
CA LYS A 138 -1.15 2.75 -15.81
C LYS A 138 0.21 2.66 -15.12
N VAL A 139 0.31 1.72 -14.19
CA VAL A 139 1.55 1.29 -13.54
C VAL A 139 1.63 -0.21 -13.75
N GLU A 140 2.76 -0.67 -14.24
CA GLU A 140 3.10 -2.07 -14.39
C GLU A 140 4.54 -2.22 -13.89
N GLU A 141 4.71 -2.90 -12.75
CA GLU A 141 5.99 -3.04 -12.08
C GLU A 141 6.13 -4.47 -11.53
N THR A 142 7.36 -4.96 -11.39
CA THR A 142 7.64 -6.21 -10.66
C THR A 142 8.39 -5.87 -9.38
N LEU A 143 7.85 -6.31 -8.25
CA LEU A 143 8.44 -6.10 -6.93
C LEU A 143 8.99 -7.43 -6.42
N THR A 144 10.24 -7.42 -5.98
CA THR A 144 10.84 -8.55 -5.26
C THR A 144 10.50 -8.42 -3.78
N VAL A 145 9.94 -9.48 -3.21
CA VAL A 145 9.56 -9.53 -1.80
C VAL A 145 10.28 -10.72 -1.15
N VAL A 146 10.98 -10.46 -0.05
CA VAL A 146 11.77 -11.43 0.71
C VAL A 146 11.18 -11.59 2.10
N LYS A 147 11.17 -12.81 2.61
CA LYS A 147 10.71 -13.13 3.95
C LYS A 147 11.86 -12.96 4.95
N GLU A 148 11.70 -12.00 5.86
CA GLU A 148 12.57 -11.75 7.00
C GLU A 148 11.92 -12.27 8.30
N ASP A 149 12.64 -12.13 9.42
CA ASP A 149 12.21 -12.65 10.73
C ASP A 149 10.87 -12.07 11.22
N ASP A 150 10.53 -10.85 10.80
CA ASP A 150 9.33 -10.11 11.20
C ASP A 150 8.19 -10.12 10.16
N GLY A 151 8.41 -10.66 8.96
CA GLY A 151 7.39 -10.70 7.91
C GLY A 151 7.95 -10.73 6.50
N TRP A 152 7.08 -10.48 5.53
CA TRP A 152 7.52 -10.25 4.14
C TRP A 152 7.90 -8.77 3.97
N LYS A 153 8.96 -8.50 3.22
CA LYS A 153 9.51 -7.15 3.00
C LYS A 153 9.88 -6.94 1.54
N VAL A 154 9.74 -5.73 1.04
CA VAL A 154 10.12 -5.35 -0.32
C VAL A 154 11.62 -5.11 -0.39
N CYS A 155 12.28 -5.74 -1.37
CA CYS A 155 13.72 -5.65 -1.59
C CYS A 155 14.08 -5.16 -2.99
N GLY A 156 15.37 -4.87 -3.16
CA GLY A 156 15.96 -4.54 -4.46
C GLY A 156 15.73 -3.09 -4.85
N ARG A 157 15.03 -2.86 -5.96
CA ARG A 157 14.83 -1.52 -6.53
C ARG A 157 13.36 -1.29 -6.88
N PRO A 158 12.50 -1.09 -5.87
CA PRO A 158 11.10 -0.90 -6.13
C PRO A 158 10.83 0.49 -6.76
N PHE A 159 10.17 0.50 -7.91
CA PHE A 159 9.82 1.72 -8.64
C PHE A 159 11.03 2.65 -8.88
N SER A 160 10.95 3.91 -8.45
CA SER A 160 12.03 4.90 -8.53
C SER A 160 12.51 5.36 -7.15
N LEU A 161 12.38 4.48 -6.14
CA LEU A 161 12.81 4.78 -4.78
C LEU A 161 14.33 5.07 -4.75
N ILE A 162 15.09 4.17 -5.38
CA ILE A 162 16.53 4.31 -5.59
C ILE A 162 16.76 4.73 -7.03
N GLU A 163 17.22 5.96 -7.26
CA GLU A 163 17.65 6.43 -8.59
C GLU A 163 19.07 5.95 -8.93
N SER A 164 19.34 5.80 -10.22
CA SER A 164 20.66 5.52 -10.80
C SER A 164 21.41 6.80 -11.16
#